data_AF-A0A2G8JFE7-F1
#
_entry.id   AF-A0A2G8JFE7-F1
#
_cell.length_a   1.000
_cell.length_b   1.000
_cell.length_c   1.000
_cell.angle_alpha   90.00
_cell.angle_beta   90.00
_cell.angle_gamma   90.00
#
_symmetry.space_group_name_H-M   'P 1'
#
loop_
_entity.id
_entity.type
_entity.pdbx_description
1 polymer ?
#
loop_
_entity_poly.entity_id
_entity_poly.type
_entity_poly.pdbx_seq_one_letter_code
_entity_poly.pdbx_strand_id
1 'polypeptide(L)'
;MTKFLGNAEEFIREHQEEPFFLYFAFSNNHVTLSPSDQFSDTSPLGTYGDSTNEMNSAVTDVMDLLNDLELRENTLVIFLSDNGPYLEMCSKAGFEGPLRGGKSTVYEGGIRIPFIVSWPGQIPAGSVSRHTVSSMDIFPTILDVIGRPLPTGITYDGSSLKSILYEEFLMSEKWGFEIQSQTAPAHPEGLFFYSGEILTAMRFDGYKVHFRLQPQPLTTRVGFGEECTEGAPLMEYYAGCREPTCFTTQQVPTVYLIDADVGEGFRFTNYSEIAVFDPGLSAR
;
A
#
# COMPACT_ATOMS: atom_id res chain seq x y z
N MET A 1 21.58 5.06 4.85
CA MET A 1 20.65 6.19 4.63
C MET A 1 21.34 7.49 4.24
N THR A 2 22.31 7.98 5.03
CA THR A 2 22.87 9.35 4.96
C THR A 2 23.21 9.89 3.57
N LYS A 3 23.87 9.11 2.70
CA LYS A 3 24.22 9.55 1.35
C LYS A 3 22.99 9.80 0.47
N PHE A 4 21.96 8.95 0.57
CA PHE A 4 20.75 9.11 -0.23
C PHE A 4 19.94 10.32 0.23
N LEU A 5 19.84 10.53 1.54
CA LEU A 5 19.22 11.72 2.11
C LEU A 5 19.95 13.00 1.66
N GLY A 6 21.28 13.06 1.81
CA GLY A 6 22.05 14.23 1.39
C GLY A 6 21.89 14.56 -0.10
N ASN A 7 21.87 13.55 -0.97
CA ASN A 7 21.60 13.74 -2.39
C ASN A 7 20.18 14.29 -2.66
N ALA A 8 19.18 13.83 -1.90
CA ALA A 8 17.80 14.32 -2.04
C ALA A 8 17.68 15.78 -1.58
N GLU A 9 18.31 16.13 -0.46
CA GLU A 9 18.36 17.50 0.04
C GLU A 9 19.09 18.45 -0.92
N GLU A 10 20.23 18.03 -1.46
CA GLU A 10 20.98 18.78 -2.47
C GLU A 10 20.13 19.03 -3.71
N PHE A 11 19.48 17.98 -4.24
CA PHE A 11 18.58 18.10 -5.39
C PHE A 11 17.44 19.11 -5.15
N ILE A 12 16.78 19.06 -3.99
CA ILE A 12 15.70 20.01 -3.65
C ILE A 12 16.24 21.45 -3.61
N ARG A 13 17.41 21.68 -3.00
CA ARG A 13 18.02 23.02 -2.92
C ARG A 13 18.40 23.56 -4.29
N GLU A 14 18.95 22.72 -5.16
CA GLU A 14 19.35 23.11 -6.52
C GLU A 14 18.16 23.51 -7.40
N HIS A 15 16.99 22.88 -7.19
CA HIS A 15 15.80 23.05 -8.02
C HIS A 15 14.69 23.84 -7.31
N GLN A 16 14.95 24.53 -6.20
CA GLN A 16 13.91 25.21 -5.42
C GLN A 16 13.16 26.32 -6.20
N GLU A 17 13.75 26.83 -7.27
CA GLU A 17 13.17 27.88 -8.13
C GLU A 17 12.43 27.31 -9.36
N GLU A 18 12.37 25.98 -9.51
CA GLU A 18 11.69 25.33 -10.64
C GLU A 18 10.91 24.07 -10.21
N PRO A 19 9.91 23.62 -10.99
CA PRO A 19 9.20 22.38 -10.68
C PRO A 19 10.15 21.18 -10.74
N PHE A 20 10.17 20.37 -9.68
CA PHE A 20 10.97 19.15 -9.63
C PHE A 20 10.13 17.89 -9.39
N PHE A 21 10.70 16.74 -9.75
CA PHE A 21 10.17 15.42 -9.39
C PHE A 21 11.27 14.61 -8.70
N LEU A 22 11.04 14.29 -7.43
CA LEU A 22 11.95 13.47 -6.64
C LEU A 22 11.30 12.11 -6.37
N TYR A 23 11.89 11.05 -6.92
CA TYR A 23 11.58 9.68 -6.53
C TYR A 23 12.59 9.18 -5.50
N PHE A 24 12.23 9.27 -4.22
CA PHE A 24 13.08 8.84 -3.13
C PHE A 24 12.71 7.42 -2.67
N ALA A 25 13.32 6.42 -3.31
CA ALA A 25 13.12 5.00 -2.97
C ALA A 25 14.02 4.57 -1.81
N PHE A 26 13.46 4.49 -0.61
CA PHE A 26 14.17 3.99 0.56
C PHE A 26 14.49 2.50 0.43
N SER A 27 15.71 2.10 0.82
CA SER A 27 16.09 0.69 0.96
C SER A 27 15.78 0.12 2.35
N ASN A 28 15.40 0.99 3.30
CA ASN A 28 15.09 0.62 4.67
C ASN A 28 13.95 -0.40 4.70
N ASN A 29 13.96 -1.26 5.72
CA ASN A 29 12.96 -2.32 5.90
C ASN A 29 12.92 -3.43 4.84
N HIS A 30 13.80 -3.40 3.83
CA HIS A 30 14.15 -4.60 3.07
C HIS A 30 15.20 -5.42 3.84
N VAL A 31 15.15 -6.74 3.72
CA VAL A 31 16.12 -7.65 4.38
C VAL A 31 17.56 -7.30 4.03
N THR A 32 18.47 -7.58 4.97
CA THR A 32 19.80 -6.94 5.18
C THR A 32 19.75 -5.60 5.93
N LEU A 33 18.85 -5.51 6.91
CA LEU A 33 18.70 -4.37 7.82
C LEU A 33 20.04 -3.96 8.42
N SER A 34 20.46 -2.73 8.12
CA SER A 34 21.72 -2.14 8.58
C SER A 34 21.47 -0.68 8.98
N PRO A 35 20.66 -0.42 10.03
CA PRO A 35 20.48 0.94 10.53
C PRO A 35 21.82 1.52 10.96
N SER A 36 22.00 2.84 10.81
CA SER A 36 23.20 3.51 11.34
C SER A 36 23.26 3.47 12.87
N ASP A 37 24.47 3.64 13.42
CA ASP A 37 24.73 3.55 14.86
C ASP A 37 23.81 4.46 15.70
N GLN A 38 23.40 5.60 15.16
CA GLN A 38 22.46 6.53 15.81
C GLN A 38 21.09 5.90 16.11
N PHE A 39 20.66 4.94 15.30
CA PHE A 39 19.35 4.30 15.39
C PHE A 39 19.41 2.89 16.00
N SER A 40 20.60 2.38 16.31
CA SER A 40 20.75 1.08 16.98
C SER A 40 20.06 1.07 18.33
N ASP A 41 19.22 0.06 18.58
CA ASP A 41 18.49 -0.15 19.82
C ASP A 41 17.56 1.02 20.20
N THR A 42 17.08 1.78 19.21
CA THR A 42 16.12 2.88 19.44
C THR A 42 14.66 2.42 19.41
N SER A 43 14.41 1.19 18.95
CA SER A 43 13.06 0.64 18.83
C SER A 43 12.87 -0.64 19.64
N PRO A 44 11.73 -0.79 20.35
CA PRO A 44 11.38 -2.06 21.00
C PRO A 44 11.06 -3.18 19.99
N LEU A 45 10.99 -2.87 18.68
CA LEU A 45 10.78 -3.82 17.60
C LEU A 45 12.09 -4.36 17.01
N GLY A 46 13.22 -4.13 17.70
CA GLY A 46 14.54 -4.58 17.27
C GLY A 46 15.01 -3.91 15.98
N THR A 47 15.90 -4.57 15.25
CA THR A 47 16.59 -3.98 14.08
C THR A 47 15.64 -3.52 12.97
N TYR A 48 14.46 -4.14 12.82
CA TYR A 48 13.45 -3.67 11.87
C TYR A 48 12.87 -2.32 12.29
N GLY A 49 12.56 -2.18 13.58
CA GLY A 49 12.12 -0.92 14.15
C GLY A 49 13.19 0.16 14.08
N ASP A 50 14.46 -0.18 14.33
CA ASP A 50 15.59 0.75 14.19
C ASP A 50 15.72 1.26 12.74
N SER A 51 15.63 0.35 11.76
CA SER A 51 15.63 0.73 10.33
C SER A 51 14.43 1.60 9.97
N THR A 52 13.27 1.36 10.60
CA THR A 52 12.07 2.19 10.45
C THR A 52 12.24 3.58 11.05
N ASN A 53 12.84 3.70 12.23
CA ASN A 53 13.14 4.98 12.86
C ASN A 53 14.11 5.82 12.01
N GLU A 54 15.15 5.19 11.45
CA GLU A 54 16.09 5.86 10.54
C GLU A 54 15.38 6.38 9.28
N MET A 55 14.49 5.57 8.68
CA MET A 55 13.67 6.00 7.54
C MET A 55 12.75 7.16 7.91
N ASN A 56 12.08 7.08 9.07
CA ASN A 56 11.21 8.15 9.56
C ASN A 56 11.98 9.46 9.79
N SER A 57 13.20 9.40 10.32
CA SER A 57 14.07 10.57 10.45
C SER A 57 14.36 11.19 9.08
N ALA A 58 14.75 10.39 8.09
CA ALA A 58 15.04 10.90 6.75
C ALA A 58 13.80 11.52 6.07
N VAL A 59 12.61 10.96 6.28
CA VAL A 59 11.36 11.59 5.84
C VAL A 59 11.14 12.93 6.54
N THR A 60 11.39 12.99 7.86
CA THR A 60 11.26 14.23 8.65
C THR A 60 12.21 15.31 8.12
N ASP A 61 13.48 14.97 7.89
CA ASP A 61 14.50 15.90 7.38
C ASP A 61 14.11 16.49 6.01
N VAL A 62 13.57 15.67 5.10
CA VAL A 62 13.05 16.15 3.80
C VAL A 62 11.84 17.08 3.99
N MET A 63 10.92 16.74 4.89
CA MET A 63 9.73 17.55 5.15
C MET A 63 10.08 18.90 5.78
N ASP A 64 11.03 18.91 6.72
CA ASP A 64 11.56 20.12 7.35
C ASP A 64 12.31 20.98 6.35
N LEU A 65 13.13 20.38 5.47
CA LEU A 65 13.76 21.12 4.39
C LEU A 65 12.74 21.82 3.48
N LEU A 66 11.68 21.12 3.08
CA LEU A 66 10.62 21.72 2.26
C LEU A 66 9.88 22.84 3.00
N ASN A 67 9.76 22.77 4.33
CA ASN A 67 9.20 23.86 5.16
C ASN A 67 10.14 25.06 5.19
N ASP A 68 11.43 24.83 5.47
CA ASP A 68 12.46 25.87 5.59
C ASP A 68 12.66 26.65 4.30
N LEU A 69 12.47 25.99 3.15
CA LEU A 69 12.52 26.61 1.82
C LEU A 69 11.16 27.17 1.37
N GLU A 70 10.14 27.14 2.22
CA GLU A 70 8.78 27.63 1.94
C GLU A 70 8.11 26.94 0.72
N LEU A 71 8.47 25.68 0.45
CA LEU A 71 8.00 24.93 -0.73
C LEU A 71 6.74 24.07 -0.46
N ARG A 72 6.32 23.91 0.80
CA ARG A 72 5.27 22.93 1.16
C ARG A 72 3.92 23.15 0.48
N GLU A 73 3.45 24.39 0.35
CA GLU A 73 2.17 24.68 -0.30
C GLU A 73 2.18 24.38 -1.81
N ASN A 74 3.38 24.29 -2.42
CA ASN A 74 3.57 23.97 -3.84
C ASN A 74 4.18 22.57 -4.07
N THR A 75 4.19 21.70 -3.06
CA THR A 75 4.79 20.36 -3.16
C THR A 75 3.80 19.28 -2.74
N LEU A 76 3.35 18.49 -3.72
CA LEU A 76 2.64 17.23 -3.51
C LEU A 76 3.62 16.15 -3.03
N VAL A 77 3.42 15.66 -1.81
CA VAL A 77 4.19 14.54 -1.25
C VAL A 77 3.32 13.30 -1.19
N ILE A 78 3.82 12.19 -1.74
CA ILE A 78 3.19 10.86 -1.69
C ILE A 78 4.17 9.91 -1.01
N PHE A 79 3.72 9.25 0.06
CA PHE A 79 4.47 8.21 0.76
C PHE A 79 3.73 6.88 0.66
N LEU A 80 4.42 5.83 0.25
CA LEU A 80 3.86 4.50 0.13
C LEU A 80 4.93 3.41 0.24
N SER A 81 4.50 2.16 0.39
CA SER A 81 5.36 0.98 0.26
C SER A 81 5.17 0.31 -1.11
N ASP A 82 6.08 -0.59 -1.50
CA ASP A 82 5.99 -1.36 -2.74
C ASP A 82 5.16 -2.64 -2.58
N ASN A 83 5.16 -3.24 -1.39
CA ASN A 83 4.43 -4.46 -1.03
C ASN A 83 4.25 -4.58 0.49
N GLY A 84 3.48 -5.58 0.92
CA GLY A 84 3.38 -6.01 2.31
C GLY A 84 4.69 -6.47 2.97
N PRO A 85 4.68 -6.73 4.29
CA PRO A 85 5.87 -7.13 5.03
C PRO A 85 6.37 -8.53 4.62
N TYR A 86 7.69 -8.72 4.64
CA TYR A 86 8.31 -10.02 4.37
C TYR A 86 8.31 -10.91 5.62
N LEU A 87 7.15 -11.50 5.93
CA LEU A 87 6.86 -12.20 7.20
C LEU A 87 7.80 -13.39 7.48
N GLU A 88 8.36 -14.01 6.46
CA GLU A 88 9.31 -15.13 6.54
C GLU A 88 10.64 -14.74 7.21
N MET A 89 10.85 -13.45 7.46
CA MET A 89 12.06 -12.92 8.10
C MET A 89 11.94 -12.80 9.62
N CYS A 90 10.86 -13.32 10.20
CA CYS A 90 10.68 -13.41 11.64
C CYS A 90 10.90 -12.05 12.32
N SER A 91 11.83 -11.95 13.28
CA SER A 91 12.09 -10.72 14.04
C SER A 91 12.59 -9.55 13.19
N LYS A 92 12.99 -9.82 11.93
CA LYS A 92 13.46 -8.83 10.96
C LYS A 92 12.37 -8.44 9.95
N ALA A 93 11.12 -8.84 10.18
CA ALA A 93 9.98 -8.52 9.34
C ALA A 93 9.16 -7.35 9.90
N GLY A 94 8.42 -6.69 9.01
CA GLY A 94 7.35 -5.77 9.39
C GLY A 94 6.11 -6.48 9.90
N PHE A 95 5.04 -5.71 10.13
CA PHE A 95 3.77 -6.21 10.64
C PHE A 95 2.62 -5.88 9.69
N GLU A 96 1.82 -6.89 9.38
CA GLU A 96 0.68 -6.86 8.48
C GLU A 96 -0.60 -6.34 9.16
N GLY A 97 -0.58 -6.20 10.50
CA GLY A 97 -1.75 -5.74 11.24
C GLY A 97 -2.84 -6.82 11.28
N PRO A 98 -4.11 -6.45 11.07
CA PRO A 98 -5.22 -7.40 11.01
C PRO A 98 -5.33 -8.11 9.66
N LEU A 99 -4.44 -7.82 8.71
CA LEU A 99 -4.50 -8.33 7.35
C LEU A 99 -3.90 -9.74 7.27
N ARG A 100 -4.24 -10.46 6.20
CA ARG A 100 -3.73 -11.81 5.96
C ARG A 100 -2.58 -11.83 4.98
N GLY A 101 -1.57 -12.65 5.27
CA GLY A 101 -0.41 -12.84 4.39
C GLY A 101 0.56 -11.66 4.41
N GLY A 102 1.52 -11.67 3.49
CA GLY A 102 2.60 -10.70 3.40
C GLY A 102 3.21 -10.68 2.00
N LYS A 103 4.43 -10.18 1.89
CA LYS A 103 5.20 -10.10 0.64
C LYS A 103 5.06 -11.39 -0.17
N SER A 104 4.88 -11.25 -1.48
CA SER A 104 4.75 -12.35 -2.44
C SER A 104 3.40 -13.09 -2.43
N THR A 105 2.42 -12.62 -1.65
CA THR A 105 1.05 -13.15 -1.69
C THR A 105 0.06 -12.08 -2.15
N VAL A 106 -1.07 -12.51 -2.75
CA VAL A 106 -2.18 -11.62 -3.13
C VAL A 106 -3.22 -11.44 -2.02
N TYR A 107 -2.98 -12.00 -0.83
CA TYR A 107 -3.80 -11.71 0.36
C TYR A 107 -3.60 -10.25 0.80
N GLU A 108 -4.56 -9.69 1.53
CA GLU A 108 -4.59 -8.25 1.84
C GLU A 108 -3.27 -7.74 2.44
N GLY A 109 -2.64 -8.50 3.32
CA GLY A 109 -1.37 -8.14 3.95
C GLY A 109 -0.19 -8.09 3.00
N GLY A 110 -0.28 -8.70 1.81
CA GLY A 110 0.75 -8.64 0.77
C GLY A 110 0.64 -7.48 -0.20
N ILE A 111 -0.58 -6.96 -0.42
CA ILE A 111 -0.89 -5.98 -1.46
C ILE A 111 -1.46 -4.66 -0.92
N ARG A 112 -2.07 -4.65 0.27
CA ARG A 112 -2.59 -3.45 0.90
C ARG A 112 -1.48 -2.81 1.72
N ILE A 113 -1.04 -1.64 1.25
CA ILE A 113 0.10 -0.89 1.77
C ILE A 113 -0.34 0.40 2.46
N PRO A 114 0.51 1.03 3.29
CA PRO A 114 0.33 2.43 3.65
C PRO A 114 0.39 3.31 2.40
N PHE A 115 -0.51 4.29 2.30
CA PHE A 115 -0.54 5.30 1.25
C PHE A 115 -0.97 6.63 1.87
N ILE A 116 -0.04 7.59 1.94
CA ILE A 116 -0.25 8.90 2.55
C ILE A 116 0.04 9.96 1.49
N VAL A 117 -0.87 10.93 1.36
CA VAL A 117 -0.72 12.07 0.45
C VAL A 117 -0.80 13.35 1.27
N SER A 118 0.14 14.27 1.06
CA SER A 118 0.18 15.56 1.76
C SER A 118 0.47 16.69 0.77
N TRP A 119 -0.47 17.63 0.68
CA TRP A 119 -0.31 18.86 -0.06
C TRP A 119 -1.06 20.00 0.63
N PRO A 120 -0.38 20.73 1.55
CA PRO A 120 -0.96 21.88 2.24
C PRO A 120 -1.58 22.88 1.28
N GLY A 121 -2.76 23.40 1.63
CA GLY A 121 -3.54 24.32 0.78
C GLY A 121 -4.36 23.66 -0.33
N GLN A 122 -4.10 22.39 -0.66
CA GLN A 122 -4.86 21.64 -1.67
C GLN A 122 -5.66 20.48 -1.07
N ILE A 123 -5.08 19.74 -0.12
CA ILE A 123 -5.68 18.56 0.52
C ILE A 123 -5.95 18.88 2.00
N PRO A 124 -7.17 18.66 2.53
CA PRO A 124 -7.45 18.86 3.95
C PRO A 124 -6.61 17.93 4.83
N ALA A 125 -5.99 18.51 5.85
CA ALA A 125 -5.18 17.78 6.82
C ALA A 125 -6.03 16.81 7.65
N GLY A 126 -5.46 15.65 7.98
CA GLY A 126 -6.12 14.65 8.84
C GLY A 126 -7.31 13.93 8.22
N SER A 127 -7.51 14.08 6.91
CA SER A 127 -8.56 13.38 6.17
C SER A 127 -8.24 11.89 6.00
N VAL A 128 -9.28 11.06 5.89
CA VAL A 128 -9.18 9.63 5.62
C VAL A 128 -10.12 9.28 4.47
N SER A 129 -9.57 8.72 3.40
CA SER A 129 -10.33 8.18 2.28
C SER A 129 -10.43 6.66 2.39
N ARG A 130 -11.62 6.12 2.08
CA ARG A 130 -11.86 4.66 1.98
C ARG A 130 -11.91 4.18 0.54
N HIS A 131 -11.61 5.05 -0.42
CA HIS A 131 -11.52 4.65 -1.82
C HIS A 131 -10.47 3.56 -2.00
N THR A 132 -10.83 2.56 -2.79
CA THR A 132 -9.88 1.55 -3.23
C THR A 132 -9.09 2.12 -4.40
N VAL A 133 -7.79 2.31 -4.21
CA VAL A 133 -6.85 2.91 -5.17
C VAL A 133 -5.65 1.98 -5.39
N SER A 134 -4.88 2.25 -6.43
CA SER A 134 -3.70 1.51 -6.84
C SER A 134 -2.45 2.42 -6.89
N SER A 135 -1.27 1.85 -6.69
CA SER A 135 -0.01 2.58 -6.96
C SER A 135 0.12 2.98 -8.44
N MET A 136 -0.58 2.28 -9.34
CA MET A 136 -0.65 2.63 -10.77
C MET A 136 -1.36 3.96 -11.03
N ASP A 137 -2.19 4.43 -10.09
CA ASP A 137 -2.90 5.71 -10.18
C ASP A 137 -1.97 6.92 -10.01
N ILE A 138 -0.79 6.73 -9.44
CA ILE A 138 0.17 7.81 -9.18
C ILE A 138 0.58 8.50 -10.49
N PHE A 139 0.86 7.72 -11.54
CA PHE A 139 1.32 8.29 -12.81
C PHE A 139 0.24 9.16 -13.49
N PRO A 140 -0.99 8.68 -13.73
CA PRO A 140 -2.09 9.53 -14.21
C PRO A 140 -2.37 10.72 -13.30
N THR A 141 -2.32 10.54 -11.98
CA THR A 141 -2.55 11.62 -11.00
C THR A 141 -1.51 12.73 -11.15
N ILE A 142 -0.22 12.39 -11.23
CA ILE A 142 0.85 13.39 -11.42
C ILE A 142 0.61 14.18 -12.70
N LEU A 143 0.32 13.51 -13.82
CA LEU A 143 0.10 14.18 -15.11
C LEU A 143 -1.11 15.12 -15.07
N ASP A 144 -2.22 14.69 -14.48
CA ASP A 144 -3.43 15.52 -14.33
C ASP A 144 -3.19 16.72 -13.38
N VAL A 145 -2.44 16.54 -12.30
CA VAL A 145 -2.04 17.62 -11.39
C VAL A 145 -1.23 18.69 -12.11
N ILE A 146 -0.27 18.31 -12.96
CA ILE A 146 0.56 19.26 -13.72
C ILE A 146 -0.09 19.71 -15.04
N GLY A 147 -1.36 19.35 -15.29
CA GLY A 147 -2.11 19.75 -16.49
C GLY A 147 -1.58 19.15 -17.79
N ARG A 148 -1.00 17.95 -17.75
CA ARG A 148 -0.49 17.21 -18.91
C ARG A 148 -1.42 16.04 -19.26
N PRO A 149 -1.69 15.79 -20.55
CA PRO A 149 -2.47 14.63 -20.96
C PRO A 149 -1.66 13.34 -20.78
N LEU A 150 -2.36 12.22 -20.58
CA LEU A 150 -1.75 10.89 -20.72
C LEU A 150 -1.18 10.72 -22.14
N PRO A 151 0.03 10.14 -22.29
CA PRO A 151 0.56 9.78 -23.60
C PRO A 151 -0.39 8.85 -24.38
N THR A 152 -0.58 9.13 -25.67
CA THR A 152 -1.48 8.35 -26.53
C THR A 152 -0.83 7.04 -26.98
N GLY A 153 -1.66 6.02 -27.25
CA GLY A 153 -1.19 4.72 -27.79
C GLY A 153 -0.77 3.70 -26.73
N ILE A 154 -1.01 4.03 -25.46
CA ILE A 154 -0.78 3.15 -24.31
C ILE A 154 -2.13 2.97 -23.60
N THR A 155 -2.40 1.76 -23.13
CA THR A 155 -3.52 1.50 -22.21
C THR A 155 -2.99 1.60 -20.79
N TYR A 156 -3.68 2.36 -19.94
CA TYR A 156 -3.30 2.58 -18.55
C TYR A 156 -4.32 1.89 -17.65
N ASP A 157 -3.83 1.15 -16.66
CA ASP A 157 -4.68 0.53 -15.63
C ASP A 157 -5.00 1.48 -14.48
N GLY A 158 -4.21 2.55 -14.33
CA GLY A 158 -4.42 3.57 -13.31
C GLY A 158 -5.33 4.70 -13.77
N SER A 159 -5.99 5.34 -12.81
CA SER A 159 -6.84 6.51 -12.99
C SER A 159 -6.34 7.69 -12.16
N SER A 160 -6.66 8.92 -12.55
CA SER A 160 -6.28 10.10 -11.77
C SER A 160 -7.07 10.16 -10.45
N LEU A 161 -6.37 10.31 -9.33
CA LEU A 161 -6.96 10.49 -8.00
C LEU A 161 -7.33 11.94 -7.71
N LYS A 162 -7.14 12.86 -8.66
CA LYS A 162 -7.36 14.31 -8.48
C LYS A 162 -8.73 14.66 -7.88
N SER A 163 -9.79 14.02 -8.36
CA SER A 163 -11.15 14.23 -7.84
C SER A 163 -11.30 13.77 -6.39
N ILE A 164 -10.71 12.63 -6.04
CA ILE A 164 -10.69 12.08 -4.67
C ILE A 164 -9.84 12.97 -3.74
N LEU A 165 -8.72 13.51 -4.23
CA LEU A 165 -7.79 14.31 -3.44
C LEU A 165 -8.28 15.74 -3.18
N TYR A 166 -8.96 16.37 -4.16
CA TYR A 166 -9.36 17.80 -4.06
C TYR A 166 -10.87 18.00 -4.09
N GLU A 167 -11.57 17.38 -5.05
CA GLU A 167 -12.94 17.78 -5.41
C GLU A 167 -13.98 17.30 -4.41
N GLU A 168 -13.88 16.05 -3.94
CA GLU A 168 -14.79 15.53 -2.90
C GLU A 168 -14.68 16.29 -1.58
N PHE A 169 -13.46 16.70 -1.24
CA PHE A 169 -13.18 17.45 -0.03
C PHE A 169 -13.70 18.88 -0.08
N LEU A 170 -13.49 19.59 -1.20
CA LEU A 170 -14.05 20.94 -1.40
C LEU A 170 -15.59 20.94 -1.33
N MET A 171 -16.24 19.88 -1.79
CA MET A 171 -17.69 19.73 -1.70
C MET A 171 -18.17 19.48 -0.27
N SER A 172 -17.38 18.77 0.55
CA SER A 172 -17.69 18.54 1.97
C SER A 172 -17.57 19.81 2.82
N GLU A 173 -16.50 20.59 2.65
CA GLU A 173 -16.29 21.83 3.40
C GLU A 173 -17.31 22.91 3.03
N LYS A 174 -17.64 23.03 1.73
CA LYS A 174 -18.52 24.08 1.24
C LYS A 174 -19.99 23.86 1.57
N TRP A 175 -20.41 22.60 1.73
CA TRP A 175 -21.84 22.26 1.86
C TRP A 175 -22.20 21.46 3.12
N GLY A 176 -21.23 21.16 4.00
CA GLY A 176 -21.49 20.58 5.31
C GLY A 176 -22.04 19.14 5.28
N PHE A 177 -21.79 18.40 4.21
CA PHE A 177 -22.09 16.97 4.14
C PHE A 177 -20.94 16.18 4.80
N GLU A 178 -21.26 15.25 5.70
CA GLU A 178 -20.34 14.15 5.99
C GLU A 178 -20.05 13.44 4.66
N ILE A 179 -18.78 13.33 4.28
CA ILE A 179 -18.37 12.44 3.19
C ILE A 179 -18.64 11.01 3.67
N GLN A 180 -19.87 10.54 3.46
CA GLN A 180 -20.10 9.11 3.32
C GLN A 180 -19.42 8.74 2.00
N SER A 181 -18.28 8.06 2.09
CA SER A 181 -17.38 7.69 0.98
C SER A 181 -18.02 6.71 -0.03
N GLN A 182 -19.16 7.08 -0.60
CA GLN A 182 -19.90 6.36 -1.63
C GLN A 182 -19.87 7.12 -2.97
N THR A 183 -18.86 7.97 -3.18
CA THR A 183 -18.52 8.46 -4.50
C THR A 183 -17.91 7.32 -5.32
N ALA A 184 -18.07 7.39 -6.65
CA ALA A 184 -17.73 6.28 -7.54
C ALA A 184 -16.29 5.79 -7.29
N PRO A 185 -16.05 4.47 -7.27
CA PRO A 185 -14.71 3.94 -7.03
C PRO A 185 -13.72 4.48 -8.07
N ALA A 186 -12.47 4.72 -7.67
CA ALA A 186 -11.39 5.07 -8.60
C ALA A 186 -11.25 4.04 -9.74
N HIS A 187 -11.68 2.81 -9.45
CA HIS A 187 -11.72 1.66 -10.36
C HIS A 187 -13.13 1.04 -10.37
N PRO A 188 -14.08 1.53 -11.17
CA PRO A 188 -15.41 0.93 -11.30
C PRO A 188 -15.39 -0.49 -11.89
N GLU A 189 -14.33 -0.88 -12.58
CA GLU A 189 -14.06 -2.24 -13.04
C GLU A 189 -13.49 -3.16 -11.95
N GLY A 190 -13.03 -2.60 -10.84
CA GLY A 190 -12.31 -3.30 -9.78
C GLY A 190 -10.79 -3.36 -9.99
N LEU A 191 -10.08 -3.81 -8.96
CA LEU A 191 -8.63 -4.05 -9.00
C LEU A 191 -8.33 -5.53 -9.27
N PHE A 192 -7.27 -5.79 -10.02
CA PHE A 192 -6.82 -7.13 -10.36
C PHE A 192 -5.45 -7.42 -9.74
N PHE A 193 -5.32 -8.60 -9.13
CA PHE A 193 -4.11 -9.00 -8.41
C PHE A 193 -3.50 -10.23 -9.05
N TYR A 194 -2.24 -10.08 -9.44
CA TYR A 194 -1.47 -11.09 -10.15
C TYR A 194 -0.37 -11.66 -9.26
N SER A 195 -0.03 -12.93 -9.49
CA SER A 195 1.20 -13.52 -9.01
C SER A 195 1.99 -14.04 -10.20
N GLY A 196 3.08 -13.34 -10.54
CA GLY A 196 3.71 -13.47 -11.85
C GLY A 196 2.71 -13.11 -12.95
N GLU A 197 2.51 -14.00 -13.92
CA GLU A 197 1.58 -13.81 -15.03
C GLU A 197 0.15 -14.32 -14.73
N ILE A 198 -0.08 -14.82 -13.51
CA ILE A 198 -1.31 -15.53 -13.14
C ILE A 198 -2.26 -14.59 -12.39
N LEU A 199 -3.39 -14.25 -13.02
CA LEU A 199 -4.48 -13.55 -12.35
C LEU A 199 -5.00 -14.40 -11.18
N THR A 200 -4.81 -13.95 -9.95
CA THR A 200 -5.06 -14.77 -8.76
C THR A 200 -6.31 -14.31 -8.02
N ALA A 201 -6.49 -13.00 -7.90
CA ALA A 201 -7.66 -12.41 -7.26
C ALA A 201 -8.10 -11.12 -7.96
N MET A 202 -9.32 -10.67 -7.66
CA MET A 202 -9.80 -9.32 -7.96
C MET A 202 -10.51 -8.73 -6.75
N ARG A 203 -10.52 -7.41 -6.63
CA ARG A 203 -11.34 -6.66 -5.67
C ARG A 203 -12.31 -5.78 -6.41
N PHE A 204 -13.57 -5.82 -6.02
CA PHE A 204 -14.62 -4.98 -6.57
C PHE A 204 -15.50 -4.55 -5.40
N ASP A 205 -15.63 -3.23 -5.20
CA ASP A 205 -16.32 -2.67 -4.04
C ASP A 205 -15.74 -3.23 -2.71
N GLY A 206 -16.58 -3.55 -1.74
CA GLY A 206 -16.23 -4.25 -0.51
C GLY A 206 -15.86 -5.73 -0.66
N TYR A 207 -15.82 -6.29 -1.88
CA TYR A 207 -15.59 -7.72 -2.11
C TYR A 207 -14.21 -8.01 -2.67
N LYS A 208 -13.66 -9.16 -2.27
CA LYS A 208 -12.48 -9.74 -2.92
C LYS A 208 -12.75 -11.18 -3.31
N VAL A 209 -12.44 -11.50 -4.57
CA VAL A 209 -12.67 -12.80 -5.18
C VAL A 209 -11.33 -13.43 -5.51
N HIS A 210 -11.04 -14.57 -4.91
CA HIS A 210 -9.87 -15.39 -5.23
C HIS A 210 -10.27 -16.49 -6.21
N PHE A 211 -9.73 -16.43 -7.42
CA PHE A 211 -9.85 -17.49 -8.43
C PHE A 211 -8.93 -18.67 -8.09
N ARG A 212 -7.80 -18.36 -7.45
CA ARG A 212 -6.74 -19.29 -7.10
C ARG A 212 -6.24 -18.95 -5.69
N LEU A 213 -6.12 -19.96 -4.84
CA LEU A 213 -5.55 -19.77 -3.50
C LEU A 213 -4.05 -20.04 -3.53
N GLN A 214 -3.30 -19.13 -2.94
CA GLN A 214 -1.86 -19.29 -2.71
C GLN A 214 -1.59 -19.94 -1.35
N PRO A 215 -0.45 -20.67 -1.22
CA PRO A 215 0.06 -21.05 0.09
C PRO A 215 0.31 -19.80 0.92
N GLN A 216 0.05 -19.90 2.22
CA GLN A 216 0.36 -18.81 3.14
C GLN A 216 1.81 -18.89 3.61
N PRO A 217 2.44 -17.76 3.95
CA PRO A 217 3.70 -17.78 4.67
C PRO A 217 3.52 -18.60 5.94
N LEU A 218 4.46 -19.50 6.20
CA LEU A 218 4.39 -20.39 7.37
C LEU A 218 4.55 -19.58 8.68
N THR A 219 5.36 -18.53 8.64
CA THR A 219 5.73 -17.69 9.79
C THR A 219 4.72 -16.59 10.12
N THR A 220 3.43 -16.81 9.87
CA THR A 220 2.40 -15.99 10.56
C THR A 220 2.62 -16.17 12.07
N ARG A 221 2.40 -15.13 12.90
CA ARG A 221 2.80 -15.14 14.34
C ARG A 221 2.31 -16.35 15.15
N VAL A 222 1.31 -17.09 14.67
CA VAL A 222 0.82 -18.35 15.26
C VAL A 222 1.89 -19.46 15.26
N GLY A 223 2.96 -19.36 14.44
CA GLY A 223 4.09 -20.32 14.36
C GLY A 223 5.47 -19.73 14.71
N PHE A 224 5.55 -18.48 15.16
CA PHE A 224 6.83 -17.75 15.32
C PHE A 224 7.82 -18.45 16.26
N GLY A 225 7.33 -19.14 17.31
CA GLY A 225 8.20 -19.87 18.24
C GLY A 225 8.70 -21.22 17.72
N GLU A 226 8.02 -21.81 16.74
CA GLU A 226 8.37 -23.13 16.18
C GLU A 226 9.22 -22.99 14.91
N GLU A 227 9.03 -21.91 14.14
CA GLU A 227 9.68 -21.72 12.84
C GLU A 227 10.81 -20.68 12.86
N CYS A 228 10.94 -19.92 13.94
CA CYS A 228 12.00 -18.93 14.11
C CYS A 228 12.88 -19.28 15.32
N THR A 229 14.14 -19.64 15.08
CA THR A 229 15.14 -19.84 16.16
C THR A 229 16.03 -18.61 16.21
N GLU A 230 16.21 -18.01 17.39
CA GLU A 230 16.98 -16.76 17.58
C GLU A 230 16.52 -15.59 16.70
N GLY A 231 15.23 -15.57 16.33
CA GLY A 231 14.64 -14.51 15.52
C GLY A 231 14.90 -14.61 14.02
N ALA A 232 15.50 -15.71 13.54
CA ALA A 232 15.71 -16.03 12.14
C ALA A 232 14.91 -17.29 11.73
N PRO A 233 14.49 -17.42 10.46
CA PRO A 233 13.72 -18.57 10.01
C PRO A 233 14.57 -19.86 10.01
N LEU A 234 13.97 -20.99 10.38
CA LEU A 234 14.59 -22.32 10.33
C LEU A 234 14.90 -22.79 8.89
N MET A 235 14.11 -22.36 7.92
CA MET A 235 14.38 -22.48 6.50
C MET A 235 13.91 -21.21 5.78
N GLU A 236 14.65 -20.75 4.78
CA GLU A 236 14.16 -19.70 3.87
C GLU A 236 13.01 -20.26 3.04
N TYR A 237 11.80 -20.16 3.57
CA TYR A 237 10.58 -20.34 2.80
C TYR A 237 10.28 -19.03 2.09
N TYR A 238 10.08 -19.08 0.78
CA TYR A 238 9.60 -17.94 0.01
C TYR A 238 8.19 -18.28 -0.45
N ALA A 239 7.17 -17.63 0.11
CA ALA A 239 5.77 -17.86 -0.29
C ALA A 239 5.47 -17.38 -1.73
N GLY A 240 6.46 -16.82 -2.44
CA GLY A 240 6.34 -16.38 -3.83
C GLY A 240 6.07 -17.52 -4.80
N CYS A 241 4.79 -17.81 -4.98
CA CYS A 241 4.28 -18.80 -5.91
C CYS A 241 4.25 -18.22 -7.34
N ARG A 242 5.22 -18.60 -8.18
CA ARG A 242 5.30 -18.15 -9.59
C ARG A 242 4.84 -19.21 -10.60
N GLU A 243 4.74 -20.47 -10.16
CA GLU A 243 4.33 -21.57 -11.02
C GLU A 243 2.85 -21.92 -10.80
N PRO A 244 2.08 -22.26 -11.86
CA PRO A 244 0.68 -22.65 -11.72
C PRO A 244 0.42 -23.80 -10.74
N THR A 245 1.42 -24.67 -10.54
CA THR A 245 1.37 -25.88 -9.72
C THR A 245 1.28 -25.61 -8.22
N CYS A 246 1.74 -24.45 -7.74
CA CYS A 246 1.65 -24.11 -6.31
C CYS A 246 0.35 -23.40 -5.93
N PHE A 247 -0.56 -23.13 -6.89
CA PHE A 247 -1.89 -22.61 -6.61
C PHE A 247 -2.92 -23.72 -6.46
N THR A 248 -3.88 -23.53 -5.55
CA THR A 248 -5.10 -24.35 -5.53
C THR A 248 -6.21 -23.62 -6.29
N THR A 249 -6.46 -24.03 -7.54
CA THR A 249 -7.57 -23.52 -8.35
C THR A 249 -8.90 -23.96 -7.72
N GLN A 250 -9.79 -23.01 -7.48
CA GLN A 250 -11.11 -23.31 -6.91
C GLN A 250 -12.12 -23.56 -8.04
N GLN A 251 -12.97 -24.58 -7.90
CA GLN A 251 -14.06 -24.82 -8.85
C GLN A 251 -15.10 -23.69 -8.80
N VAL A 252 -15.32 -23.13 -7.61
CA VAL A 252 -16.08 -21.90 -7.37
C VAL A 252 -15.14 -20.91 -6.70
N PRO A 253 -14.94 -19.69 -7.24
CA PRO A 253 -14.06 -18.70 -6.62
C PRO A 253 -14.41 -18.46 -5.15
N THR A 254 -13.40 -18.27 -4.33
CA THR A 254 -13.60 -17.93 -2.91
C THR A 254 -13.84 -16.44 -2.80
N VAL A 255 -14.91 -16.03 -2.11
CA VAL A 255 -15.25 -14.62 -1.92
C VAL A 255 -15.08 -14.23 -0.45
N TYR A 256 -14.54 -13.03 -0.23
CA TYR A 256 -14.43 -12.39 1.08
C TYR A 256 -15.12 -11.03 1.05
N LEU A 257 -15.79 -10.67 2.14
CA LEU A 257 -16.34 -9.33 2.37
C LEU A 257 -15.32 -8.51 3.15
N ILE A 258 -14.45 -7.82 2.43
CA ILE A 258 -13.26 -7.14 2.97
C ILE A 258 -13.62 -6.01 3.94
N ASP A 259 -14.75 -5.34 3.73
CA ASP A 259 -15.17 -4.23 4.62
C ASP A 259 -15.60 -4.72 6.01
N ALA A 260 -16.02 -5.99 6.12
CA ALA A 260 -16.37 -6.63 7.39
C ALA A 260 -15.25 -7.54 7.92
N ASP A 261 -14.41 -8.08 7.04
CA ASP A 261 -13.37 -9.05 7.35
C ASP A 261 -12.10 -8.79 6.52
N VAL A 262 -11.34 -7.78 6.95
CA VAL A 262 -10.06 -7.39 6.33
C VAL A 262 -8.98 -8.49 6.43
N GLY A 263 -9.18 -9.47 7.31
CA GLY A 263 -8.28 -10.59 7.53
C GLY A 263 -8.57 -11.80 6.63
N GLU A 264 -9.57 -11.72 5.75
CA GLU A 264 -9.93 -12.83 4.85
C GLU A 264 -10.10 -14.18 5.60
N GLY A 265 -10.72 -14.13 6.78
CA GLY A 265 -10.93 -15.27 7.68
C GLY A 265 -12.22 -16.04 7.40
N PHE A 266 -13.26 -15.34 6.93
CA PHE A 266 -14.58 -15.90 6.61
C PHE A 266 -14.75 -16.00 5.11
N ARG A 267 -14.59 -17.23 4.60
CA ARG A 267 -14.75 -17.54 3.18
C ARG A 267 -16.21 -17.82 2.84
N PHE A 268 -16.66 -17.25 1.72
CA PHE A 268 -17.91 -17.62 1.07
C PHE A 268 -17.62 -18.43 -0.18
N THR A 269 -18.36 -19.52 -0.38
CA THR A 269 -18.20 -20.40 -1.55
C THR A 269 -19.48 -20.59 -2.34
N ASN A 270 -20.58 -19.96 -1.92
CA ASN A 270 -21.80 -19.87 -2.70
C ASN A 270 -22.49 -18.51 -2.53
N TYR A 271 -23.28 -18.13 -3.54
CA TYR A 271 -24.00 -16.86 -3.56
C TYR A 271 -24.99 -16.71 -2.40
N SER A 272 -25.66 -17.80 -2.02
CA SER A 272 -26.69 -17.80 -0.97
C SER A 272 -26.13 -17.37 0.38
N GLU A 273 -24.89 -17.73 0.70
CA GLU A 273 -24.21 -17.26 1.91
C GLU A 273 -23.95 -15.77 1.86
N ILE A 274 -23.47 -15.24 0.73
CA ILE A 274 -23.14 -13.82 0.59
C ILE A 274 -24.41 -12.96 0.68
N ALA A 275 -25.51 -13.41 0.07
CA ALA A 275 -26.79 -12.71 0.07
C ALA A 275 -27.40 -12.53 1.48
N VAL A 276 -26.98 -13.34 2.48
CA VAL A 276 -27.37 -13.13 3.88
C VAL A 276 -26.71 -11.89 4.47
N PHE A 277 -25.46 -11.60 4.08
CA PHE A 277 -24.66 -10.48 4.59
C PHE A 277 -24.82 -9.22 3.74
N ASP A 278 -25.09 -9.37 2.44
CA ASP A 278 -25.45 -8.28 1.53
C ASP A 278 -26.67 -8.67 0.67
N PRO A 279 -27.89 -8.42 1.16
CA PRO A 279 -29.12 -8.68 0.41
C PRO A 279 -29.24 -7.87 -0.89
N GLY A 280 -28.47 -6.79 -1.04
CA GLY A 280 -28.49 -5.92 -2.22
C GLY A 280 -27.55 -6.37 -3.34
N LEU A 281 -26.75 -7.42 -3.12
CA LEU A 281 -25.74 -7.88 -4.08
C LEU A 281 -26.33 -8.30 -5.43
N SER A 282 -27.54 -8.87 -5.50
CA SER A 282 -28.16 -9.24 -6.80
C SER A 282 -28.46 -8.05 -7.72
N ALA A 283 -28.53 -6.84 -7.15
CA ALA A 283 -28.91 -5.64 -7.88
C ALA A 283 -27.70 -4.82 -8.37
N ARG A 284 -26.48 -5.18 -7.93
CA ARG A 284 -25.21 -4.59 -8.36
C ARG A 284 -24.55 -5.51 -9.39
#